data_AF-A0A4V1MKE1-F1
#
_entry.id   AF-A0A4V1MKE1-F1
#
_cell.length_a   1.000
_cell.length_b   1.000
_cell.length_c   1.000
_cell.angle_alpha   90.00
_cell.angle_beta   90.00
_cell.angle_gamma   90.00
#
_symmetry.space_group_name_H-M   'P 1'
#
loop_
_entity.id
_entity.type
_entity.pdbx_description
1 polymer ?
#
loop_
_entity_poly.entity_id
_entity_poly.type
_entity_poly.pdbx_seq_one_letter_code
_entity_poly.pdbx_strand_id
1 'polypeptide(L)'
;MNVADLKIKNLVEYKNQIYTITEIFQSVEQAYFVKIENDIHSIYIPADSIRPIKITEEWLEKLGFSKTFSSDQSIRYERPEAFIKYDIDLSSAKILEGLKIYGNAIKCKYIHEFQNIFSCLFGKEPALHFGYMKTES
;
A
#
# COMPACT_ATOMS: atom_id res chain seq x y z
N MET A 1 -12.80 1.30 -4.61
CA MET A 1 -11.66 0.53 -5.17
C MET A 1 -12.23 -0.34 -6.27
N ASN A 2 -11.65 -0.33 -7.47
CA ASN A 2 -12.12 -1.20 -8.54
C ASN A 2 -11.47 -2.58 -8.36
N VAL A 3 -12.25 -3.65 -8.50
CA VAL A 3 -11.73 -5.02 -8.37
C VAL A 3 -10.68 -5.32 -9.45
N ALA A 4 -10.80 -4.69 -10.61
CA ALA A 4 -9.82 -4.82 -11.69
C ALA A 4 -8.42 -4.30 -11.31
N ASP A 5 -8.32 -3.46 -10.27
CA ASP A 5 -7.04 -2.93 -9.76
C ASP A 5 -6.42 -3.84 -8.69
N LEU A 6 -7.11 -4.91 -8.28
CA LEU A 6 -6.62 -5.84 -7.28
C LEU A 6 -5.75 -6.94 -7.91
N LYS A 7 -4.72 -7.33 -7.17
CA LYS A 7 -3.89 -8.50 -7.48
C LYS A 7 -3.79 -9.41 -6.27
N ILE A 8 -3.50 -10.68 -6.54
CA ILE A 8 -3.07 -11.62 -5.49
C ILE A 8 -1.86 -11.02 -4.77
N LYS A 9 -1.79 -11.20 -3.44
CA LYS A 9 -0.86 -10.59 -2.48
C LYS A 9 -1.13 -9.13 -2.11
N ASN A 10 -2.12 -8.46 -2.71
CA ASN A 10 -2.51 -7.14 -2.24
C ASN A 10 -3.06 -7.20 -0.81
N LEU A 11 -2.71 -6.19 -0.01
CA LEU A 11 -3.23 -5.98 1.33
C LEU A 11 -4.52 -5.16 1.28
N VAL A 12 -5.53 -5.64 2.00
CA VAL A 12 -6.85 -5.03 2.07
C VAL A 12 -7.39 -5.07 3.50
N GLU A 13 -8.32 -4.18 3.81
CA GLU A 13 -9.01 -4.17 5.08
C GLU A 13 -10.38 -4.86 4.96
N TYR A 14 -10.70 -5.73 5.92
CA TYR A 14 -12.04 -6.28 6.10
C TYR A 14 -12.37 -6.34 7.60
N LYS A 15 -13.51 -5.77 7.99
CA LYS A 15 -13.96 -5.72 9.40
C LYS A 15 -12.84 -5.23 10.36
N ASN A 16 -12.16 -4.14 9.99
CA ASN A 16 -11.08 -3.50 10.75
C ASN A 16 -9.84 -4.39 10.98
N GLN A 17 -9.65 -5.41 10.15
CA GLN A 17 -8.45 -6.26 10.15
C GLN A 17 -7.81 -6.24 8.76
N ILE A 18 -6.49 -6.40 8.74
CA ILE A 18 -5.71 -6.47 7.51
C ILE A 18 -5.67 -7.92 7.04
N TYR A 19 -5.90 -8.12 5.75
CA TYR A 19 -5.79 -9.39 5.08
C TYR A 19 -4.99 -9.28 3.80
N THR A 20 -4.44 -10.40 3.37
CA THR A 20 -3.82 -10.59 2.06
C THR A 20 -4.81 -11.28 1.13
N ILE A 21 -4.98 -10.77 -0.09
CA ILE A 21 -5.75 -11.47 -1.12
C ILE A 21 -4.93 -12.68 -1.61
N THR A 22 -5.50 -13.88 -1.53
CA THR A 22 -4.84 -15.11 -2.01
C THR A 22 -5.45 -15.64 -3.29
N GLU A 23 -6.75 -15.40 -3.51
CA GLU A 23 -7.46 -15.82 -4.73
C GLU A 23 -8.45 -14.74 -5.16
N ILE A 24 -8.65 -14.58 -6.47
CA ILE A 24 -9.65 -13.69 -7.07
C ILE A 24 -10.39 -14.51 -8.13
N PHE A 25 -11.72 -14.53 -8.07
CA PHE A 25 -12.54 -15.25 -9.04
C PHE A 25 -13.84 -14.52 -9.30
N GLN A 26 -14.46 -14.85 -10.43
CA GLN A 26 -15.72 -14.29 -10.85
C GLN A 26 -16.78 -15.38 -10.85
N SER A 27 -17.95 -15.10 -10.28
CA SER A 27 -19.09 -16.01 -10.33
C SER A 27 -19.72 -16.03 -11.72
N VAL A 28 -20.61 -17.00 -11.95
CA VAL A 28 -21.40 -17.11 -13.20
C VAL A 28 -22.25 -15.85 -13.44
N GLU A 29 -22.64 -15.15 -12.38
CA GLU A 29 -23.42 -13.90 -12.42
C GLU A 29 -22.54 -12.65 -12.57
N GLN A 30 -21.27 -12.81 -12.97
CA GLN A 30 -20.27 -11.74 -13.14
C GLN A 30 -19.87 -10.99 -11.86
N ALA A 31 -20.34 -11.41 -10.69
CA ALA A 31 -19.92 -10.85 -9.41
C ALA A 31 -18.51 -11.33 -9.05
N TYR A 32 -17.63 -10.42 -8.62
CA TYR A 32 -16.29 -10.77 -8.20
C TYR A 32 -16.23 -11.13 -6.71
N PHE A 33 -15.49 -12.19 -6.41
CA PHE A 33 -15.20 -12.67 -5.08
C PHE A 33 -13.69 -12.77 -4.88
N VAL A 34 -13.29 -12.64 -3.62
CA VAL A 34 -11.92 -12.79 -3.19
C VAL A 34 -11.82 -13.78 -2.05
N LYS A 35 -10.74 -14.55 -2.04
CA LYS A 35 -10.28 -15.21 -0.84
C LYS A 35 -9.25 -14.32 -0.17
N ILE A 36 -9.48 -14.05 1.11
CA ILE A 36 -8.61 -13.23 1.94
C ILE A 36 -8.11 -14.02 3.13
N GLU A 37 -6.83 -13.85 3.46
CA GLU A 37 -6.15 -14.60 4.51
C GLU A 37 -5.34 -13.68 5.42
N ASN A 38 -5.36 -13.97 6.71
CA ASN A 38 -4.44 -13.44 7.71
C ASN A 38 -4.03 -14.59 8.66
N ASP A 39 -3.31 -14.27 9.73
CA ASP A 39 -2.79 -15.29 10.66
C ASP A 39 -3.86 -16.09 11.42
N ILE A 40 -5.12 -15.63 11.37
CA ILE A 40 -6.24 -16.17 12.17
C ILE A 40 -7.33 -16.78 11.28
N HIS A 41 -7.64 -16.14 10.16
CA HIS A 41 -8.78 -16.49 9.31
C HIS A 41 -8.39 -16.61 7.84
N SER A 42 -9.05 -17.54 7.15
CA SER A 42 -9.08 -17.65 5.69
C SER A 42 -10.54 -17.74 5.27
N ILE A 43 -11.02 -16.74 4.51
CA ILE A 43 -12.44 -16.60 4.18
C ILE A 43 -12.66 -16.14 2.74
N TYR A 44 -13.79 -16.55 2.17
CA TYR A 44 -14.28 -16.11 0.86
C TYR A 44 -15.37 -15.06 1.05
N ILE A 45 -15.23 -13.92 0.39
CA ILE A 45 -16.18 -12.81 0.48
C ILE A 45 -16.35 -12.08 -0.87
N PRO A 46 -17.47 -11.38 -1.07
CA PRO A 46 -17.61 -10.45 -2.19
C PRO A 46 -16.49 -9.40 -2.20
N ALA A 47 -15.96 -9.09 -3.38
CA ALA A 47 -14.85 -8.15 -3.54
C ALA A 47 -15.22 -6.69 -3.24
N ASP A 48 -16.52 -6.35 -3.20
CA ASP A 48 -17.03 -5.04 -2.80
C ASP A 48 -17.02 -4.83 -1.28
N SER A 49 -16.85 -5.90 -0.51
CA SER A 49 -16.88 -5.88 0.96
C SER A 49 -15.54 -5.54 1.60
N ILE A 50 -14.45 -5.57 0.81
CA ILE A 50 -13.10 -5.18 1.23
C ILE A 50 -12.85 -3.68 0.99
N ARG A 51 -11.99 -3.09 1.80
CA ARG A 51 -11.63 -1.67 1.73
C ARG A 51 -10.15 -1.49 1.39
N PRO A 52 -9.79 -0.48 0.59
CA PRO A 52 -8.40 -0.15 0.37
C PRO A 52 -7.80 0.43 1.66
N ILE A 53 -6.54 0.07 1.94
CA ILE A 53 -5.80 0.64 3.08
C ILE A 53 -5.09 1.91 2.60
N LYS A 54 -5.35 3.04 3.25
CA LYS A 54 -4.70 4.32 2.95
C LYS A 54 -3.23 4.29 3.39
N ILE A 55 -2.35 4.85 2.57
CA ILE A 55 -0.95 5.05 2.96
C ILE A 55 -0.88 6.11 4.07
N THR A 56 -0.32 5.71 5.20
CA THR A 56 0.01 6.55 6.36
C THR A 56 1.52 6.55 6.57
N GLU A 57 2.01 7.39 7.47
CA GLU A 57 3.42 7.35 7.91
C GLU A 57 3.84 5.95 8.40
N GLU A 58 3.04 5.33 9.27
CA GLU A 58 3.29 3.96 9.75
C GLU A 58 3.40 2.94 8.60
N TRP A 59 2.56 3.09 7.57
CA TRP A 59 2.63 2.21 6.41
C TRP A 59 3.83 2.48 5.51
N LEU A 60 4.25 3.73 5.36
CA LEU A 60 5.47 4.06 4.64
C LEU A 60 6.68 3.39 5.29
N GLU A 61 6.79 3.46 6.62
CA GLU A 61 7.85 2.77 7.36
C GLU A 61 7.80 1.26 7.18
N LYS A 62 6.62 0.63 7.30
CA LYS A 62 6.44 -0.81 7.02
C LYS A 62 6.79 -1.17 5.59
N LEU A 63 6.58 -0.28 4.63
CA LEU A 63 6.94 -0.46 3.22
C LEU A 63 8.40 -0.11 2.94
N GLY A 64 9.23 0.07 3.97
CA GLY A 64 10.68 0.28 3.86
C GLY A 64 11.10 1.69 3.48
N PHE A 65 10.21 2.67 3.63
CA PHE A 65 10.59 4.07 3.51
C PHE A 65 11.12 4.61 4.85
N SER A 66 12.00 5.60 4.78
CA SER A 66 12.44 6.39 5.93
C SER A 66 12.19 7.87 5.68
N LYS A 67 11.86 8.61 6.74
CA LYS A 67 11.71 10.07 6.68
C LYS A 67 13.08 10.71 6.45
N THR A 68 13.23 11.44 5.35
CA THR A 68 14.50 12.10 4.99
C THR A 68 14.42 13.62 5.01
N PHE A 69 13.21 14.18 4.97
CA PHE A 69 13.01 15.62 5.05
C PHE A 69 11.66 15.94 5.69
N SER A 70 11.63 17.01 6.48
CA SER A 70 10.43 17.53 7.13
C SER A 70 10.49 19.05 7.18
N SER A 71 9.39 19.70 6.84
CA SER A 71 9.20 21.15 6.88
C SER A 71 7.75 21.46 7.25
N ASP A 72 7.42 22.74 7.44
CA ASP A 72 6.04 23.17 7.71
C ASP A 72 5.09 22.92 6.52
N GLN A 73 5.64 22.70 5.32
CA GLN A 73 4.85 22.52 4.09
C GLN A 73 4.76 21.07 3.66
N SER A 74 5.76 20.24 3.94
CA SER A 74 5.78 18.85 3.50
C SER A 74 6.74 17.98 4.29
N ILE A 75 6.46 16.68 4.27
CA ILE A 75 7.31 15.62 4.78
C ILE A 75 7.64 14.69 3.62
N ARG A 76 8.89 14.28 3.51
CA ARG A 76 9.36 13.34 2.49
C ARG A 76 9.89 12.07 3.12
N TYR A 77 9.45 10.97 2.51
CA TYR A 77 9.92 9.62 2.79
C TYR A 77 10.64 9.09 1.55
N GLU A 78 11.78 8.44 1.74
CA GLU A 78 12.54 7.82 0.64
C GLU A 78 12.82 6.36 0.95
N ARG A 79 12.87 5.53 -0.09
CA ARG A 79 13.37 4.16 0.03
C ARG A 79 14.88 4.10 -0.23
N PRO A 80 15.57 3.01 0.16
CA PRO A 80 16.97 2.78 -0.22
C PRO A 80 17.19 2.87 -1.75
N GLU A 81 16.19 2.49 -2.54
CA GLU A 81 16.17 2.78 -3.97
C GLU A 81 15.96 4.29 -4.19
N ALA A 82 17.05 5.03 -4.43
CA ALA A 82 17.09 6.50 -4.45
C ALA A 82 16.09 7.22 -5.37
N PHE A 83 15.46 6.49 -6.30
CA PHE A 83 14.49 7.02 -7.25
C PHE A 83 13.03 6.92 -6.78
N ILE A 84 12.74 6.28 -5.64
CA ILE A 84 11.39 6.16 -5.07
C ILE A 84 11.24 7.04 -3.83
N LYS A 85 10.29 7.97 -3.91
CA LYS A 85 9.98 8.91 -2.83
C LYS A 85 8.49 8.98 -2.59
N TYR A 86 8.07 9.35 -1.40
CA TYR A 86 6.69 9.64 -1.07
C TYR A 86 6.62 10.98 -0.33
N ASP A 87 5.90 11.93 -0.89
CA ASP A 87 5.73 13.26 -0.32
C ASP A 87 4.35 13.33 0.35
N ILE A 88 4.32 13.71 1.63
CA ILE A 88 3.11 14.09 2.36
C ILE A 88 3.04 15.61 2.36
N ASP A 89 2.07 16.17 1.65
CA ASP A 89 1.84 17.61 1.61
C ASP A 89 1.05 18.03 2.86
N LEU A 90 1.58 18.95 3.66
CA LEU A 90 0.92 19.48 4.86
C LEU A 90 0.07 20.71 4.56
N SER A 91 0.20 21.30 3.37
CA SER A 91 -0.66 22.39 2.94
C SER A 91 -2.09 21.92 2.70
N SER A 92 -3.05 22.84 2.77
CA SER A 92 -4.45 22.55 2.42
C SER A 92 -4.64 22.24 0.92
N ALA A 93 -3.69 22.66 0.07
CA ALA A 93 -3.78 22.52 -1.38
C ALA A 93 -3.45 21.12 -1.89
N LYS A 94 -2.67 20.33 -1.14
CA LYS A 94 -2.33 18.91 -1.44
C LYS A 94 -1.73 18.70 -2.85
N ILE A 95 -0.94 19.66 -3.34
CA ILE A 95 -0.39 19.70 -4.70
C ILE A 95 0.76 18.69 -4.86
N LEU A 96 1.56 18.49 -3.81
CA LEU A 96 2.77 17.66 -3.85
C LEU A 96 2.56 16.26 -3.26
N GLU A 97 1.34 15.88 -2.88
CA GLU A 97 1.03 14.63 -2.17
C GLU A 97 1.15 13.40 -3.09
N GLY A 98 1.90 12.39 -2.65
CA GLY A 98 1.91 11.05 -3.24
C GLY A 98 3.29 10.52 -3.60
N LEU A 99 3.27 9.45 -4.41
CA LEU A 99 4.46 8.70 -4.81
C LEU A 99 5.19 9.42 -5.95
N LYS A 100 6.53 9.44 -5.89
CA LYS A 100 7.40 9.92 -6.95
C LYS A 100 8.37 8.82 -7.38
N ILE A 101 8.44 8.57 -8.68
CA ILE A 101 9.36 7.60 -9.27
C ILE A 101 10.13 8.28 -10.41
N TYR A 102 11.46 8.32 -10.29
CA TYR A 102 12.33 9.07 -11.20
C TYR A 102 11.90 10.54 -11.37
N GLY A 103 11.42 11.16 -10.29
CA GLY A 103 10.93 12.54 -10.28
C GLY A 103 9.50 12.73 -10.80
N ASN A 104 8.87 11.71 -11.39
CA ASN A 104 7.50 11.77 -11.89
C ASN A 104 6.50 11.51 -10.76
N ALA A 105 5.52 12.39 -10.61
CA ALA A 105 4.44 12.21 -9.65
C ALA A 105 3.45 11.14 -10.13
N ILE A 106 3.13 10.19 -9.26
CA ILE A 106 2.19 9.11 -9.50
C ILE A 106 1.13 9.17 -8.41
N LYS A 107 -0.13 9.19 -8.84
CA LYS A 107 -1.26 9.10 -7.92
C LYS A 107 -1.23 7.73 -7.23
N CYS A 108 -0.88 7.73 -5.96
CA CYS A 108 -0.77 6.53 -5.14
C CYS A 108 -1.17 6.90 -3.71
N LYS A 109 -2.41 6.57 -3.35
CA LYS A 109 -3.03 6.89 -2.07
C LYS A 109 -3.22 5.64 -1.21
N TYR A 110 -3.24 4.46 -1.83
CA TYR A 110 -3.55 3.20 -1.18
C TYR A 110 -2.42 2.19 -1.35
N ILE A 111 -2.31 1.28 -0.39
CA ILE A 111 -1.21 0.30 -0.33
C ILE A 111 -1.20 -0.63 -1.54
N HIS A 112 -2.36 -1.12 -1.97
CA HIS A 112 -2.45 -2.00 -3.14
C HIS A 112 -1.90 -1.33 -4.42
N GLU A 113 -2.10 -0.02 -4.59
CA GLU A 113 -1.54 0.74 -5.72
C GLU A 113 -0.01 0.71 -5.65
N PHE A 114 0.57 0.97 -4.46
CA PHE A 114 2.02 0.88 -4.26
C PHE A 114 2.55 -0.53 -4.49
N GLN A 115 1.90 -1.58 -3.94
CA GLN A 115 2.30 -2.97 -4.13
C GLN A 115 2.30 -3.34 -5.63
N ASN A 116 1.27 -2.92 -6.36
CA ASN A 116 1.15 -3.17 -7.79
C ASN A 116 2.22 -2.44 -8.61
N ILE A 117 2.50 -1.17 -8.29
CA ILE A 117 3.57 -0.41 -8.95
C ILE A 117 4.94 -1.03 -8.64
N PHE A 118 5.20 -1.35 -7.37
CA PHE A 118 6.46 -1.92 -6.93
C PHE A 118 6.73 -3.28 -7.58
N SER A 119 5.75 -4.19 -7.55
CA SER A 119 5.86 -5.50 -8.19
C SER A 119 6.07 -5.38 -9.70
N CYS A 120 5.44 -4.43 -10.38
CA CYS A 120 5.68 -4.16 -11.80
C CYS A 120 7.12 -3.65 -12.07
N LEU A 121 7.71 -2.85 -11.17
CA LEU A 121 9.06 -2.30 -11.35
C LEU A 121 10.16 -3.31 -11.02
N PHE A 122 9.94 -4.18 -10.03
CA PHE A 122 11.00 -5.02 -9.46
C PHE A 122 10.79 -6.53 -9.66
N GLY A 123 9.63 -6.95 -10.19
CA GLY A 123 9.28 -8.37 -10.36
C GLY A 123 9.06 -9.13 -9.06
N LYS A 124 8.92 -8.42 -7.93
CA LYS A 124 8.72 -8.99 -6.58
C LYS A 124 7.90 -8.05 -5.71
N GLU A 125 7.28 -8.60 -4.66
CA GLU A 125 6.53 -7.81 -3.68
C GLU A 125 7.45 -6.89 -2.86
N PRO A 126 6.96 -5.74 -2.38
CA PRO A 126 7.68 -4.95 -1.41
C PRO A 126 7.83 -5.77 -0.12
N ALA A 127 9.07 -5.92 0.36
CA ALA A 127 9.31 -6.52 1.66
C ALA A 127 8.67 -5.63 2.74
N LEU A 128 7.80 -6.21 3.56
CA LEU A 128 7.31 -5.55 4.75
C LEU A 128 8.40 -5.58 5.80
N HIS A 129 8.91 -4.41 6.15
CA HIS A 129 9.79 -4.23 7.29
C HIS A 129 8.91 -4.05 8.53
N PHE A 130 8.56 -5.16 9.17
CA PHE A 130 8.13 -5.09 10.56
C PHE A 130 9.37 -4.63 11.35
N GLY A 131 9.38 -3.35 11.74
CA GLY A 131 10.53 -2.74 12.37
C GLY A 131 11.03 -3.60 13.53
N TYR A 132 12.27 -4.07 13.43
CA TYR A 132 13.05 -4.30 14.63
C TYR A 132 13.19 -2.92 15.29
N MET A 133 12.32 -2.64 16.26
CA MET A 133 12.58 -1.62 17.28
C MET A 133 13.90 -2.02 17.93
N LYS A 134 15.02 -1.51 17.43
CA LYS A 134 16.27 -1.50 18.20
C LYS A 134 16.00 -0.59 19.38
N THR A 135 15.68 -1.18 20.53
CA THR A 135 15.90 -0.52 21.82
C THR A 135 17.39 -0.29 21.91
N GLU A 136 17.82 0.97 21.78
CA GLU A 136 19.16 1.36 22.20
C GLU A 136 19.23 1.21 23.73
N SER A 137 20.23 0.47 24.19
CA SER A 137 20.56 0.22 25.60
C SER A 137 21.27 1.41 26.24
#